data_AF-A0A0S7XUE9-F1
#
_entry.id   AF-A0A0S7XUE9-F1
#
_cell.length_a   1.000
_cell.length_b   1.000
_cell.length_c   1.000
_cell.angle_alpha   90.00
_cell.angle_beta   90.00
_cell.angle_gamma   90.00
#
_symmetry.space_group_name_H-M   'P 1'
#
loop_
_entity.id
_entity.type
_entity.pdbx_description
1 polymer ?
#
loop_
_entity_poly.entity_id
_entity_poly.type
_entity_poly.pdbx_seq_one_letter_code
_entity_poly.pdbx_strand_id
1 'polypeptide(L)' 'MALKLPRLTPKEEKFFDLLEASAKNLLEGALALKDLVDDYSNVEEKVKKIKEIEHHGDSLIH' A
#
# COMPACT_ATOMS: atom_id res chain seq x y z
N MET A 1 -18.54 33.17 24.94
CA MET A 1 -18.28 33.01 23.50
C MET A 1 -17.00 32.20 23.36
N ALA A 2 -17.08 30.90 23.08
CA ALA A 2 -15.90 30.06 22.93
C ALA A 2 -15.40 30.17 21.48
N LEU A 3 -14.16 30.65 21.31
CA LEU A 3 -13.50 30.71 20.01
C LEU A 3 -13.27 29.27 19.54
N LYS A 4 -14.08 28.79 18.57
CA LYS A 4 -13.80 27.54 17.85
C LYS A 4 -12.52 27.76 17.04
N LEU A 5 -11.40 27.27 17.55
CA LEU A 5 -10.20 27.09 16.74
C LEU A 5 -10.57 26.16 15.58
N PRO A 6 -10.27 26.51 14.32
CA PRO A 6 -10.47 25.58 13.21
C PRO A 6 -9.63 24.33 13.50
N ARG A 7 -10.21 23.14 13.31
CA ARG A 7 -9.44 21.90 13.26
C ARG A 7 -8.48 22.02 12.06
N LEU A 8 -7.26 22.48 12.31
CA LEU A 8 -6.07 22.00 11.61
C LEU A 8 -5.98 20.54 12.09
N THR A 9 -6.34 19.48 11.37
CA THR A 9 -5.81 19.06 10.07
C THR A 9 -6.54 17.79 9.56
N PRO A 10 -7.71 17.89 8.89
CA PRO A 10 -8.35 16.74 8.23
C PRO A 10 -7.46 16.08 7.15
N LYS A 11 -6.45 16.82 6.67
CA LYS A 11 -5.45 16.34 5.71
C LYS A 11 -4.41 15.40 6.32
N GLU A 12 -4.12 15.52 7.62
CA GLU A 12 -3.10 14.67 8.26
C GLU A 12 -3.64 13.26 8.51
N GLU A 13 -4.89 13.12 8.97
CA GLU A 13 -5.52 11.80 9.17
C GLU A 13 -5.56 10.99 7.86
N LYS A 14 -6.05 11.59 6.76
CA LYS A 14 -6.06 10.93 5.44
C LYS A 14 -4.64 10.60 4.93
N PHE A 15 -3.65 11.43 5.26
CA PHE A 15 -2.26 11.15 4.89
C PHE A 15 -1.73 9.90 5.60
N PHE A 16 -1.97 9.75 6.91
CA PHE A 16 -1.55 8.57 7.65
C PHE A 16 -2.28 7.31 7.21
N ASP A 17 -3.57 7.40 6.86
CA ASP A 17 -4.33 6.28 6.30
C ASP A 17 -3.73 5.81 4.96
N LEU A 18 -3.41 6.75 4.07
CA LEU A 18 -2.77 6.44 2.79
C LEU A 18 -1.36 5.87 2.99
N LEU A 19 -0.58 6.44 3.92
CA LEU A 19 0.75 5.95 4.27
C LEU A 19 0.70 4.52 4.80
N GLU A 20 -0.24 4.21 5.68
CA GLU A 20 -0.45 2.87 6.21
C GLU A 20 -0.86 1.90 5.09
N ALA A 21 -1.77 2.30 4.20
CA ALA A 21 -2.18 1.50 3.05
C ALA A 21 -1.00 1.22 2.11
N SER A 22 -0.20 2.23 1.78
CA SER A 22 1.01 2.09 0.96
C SER A 22 2.04 1.17 1.61
N ALA A 23 2.25 1.28 2.93
CA ALA A 23 3.18 0.42 3.67
C ALA A 23 2.73 -1.05 3.66
N LYS A 24 1.43 -1.31 3.82
CA LYS A 24 0.85 -2.66 3.70
C LYS A 24 1.02 -3.24 2.30
N ASN A 25 0.75 -2.44 1.25
CA ASN A 25 0.93 -2.86 -0.13
C ASN A 25 2.39 -3.20 -0.44
N LEU A 26 3.33 -2.38 0.05
CA LEU A 26 4.76 -2.63 -0.11
C LEU A 26 5.19 -3.93 0.59
N LEU A 27 4.72 -4.16 1.81
CA LEU A 27 5.00 -5.41 2.53
C LEU A 27 4.46 -6.63 1.78
N GLU A 28 3.24 -6.54 1.25
CA GLU A 28 2.65 -7.62 0.46
C GLU A 28 3.48 -7.91 -0.80
N GLY A 29 3.90 -6.87 -1.53
CA GLY A 29 4.75 -7.02 -2.71
C GLY A 29 6.12 -7.63 -2.37
N ALA A 30 6.74 -7.20 -1.27
CA ALA A 30 8.01 -7.76 -0.81
C ALA A 30 7.89 -9.25 -0.43
N LEU A 31 6.81 -9.65 0.23
CA LEU A 31 6.55 -11.05 0.58
C LEU A 31 6.26 -11.90 -0.66
N ALA A 32 5.51 -11.39 -1.63
CA ALA A 32 5.24 -12.07 -2.89
C ALA A 32 6.53 -12.26 -3.73
N LEU A 33 7.40 -11.24 -3.77
CA LEU A 33 8.70 -11.36 -4.42
C LEU A 33 9.60 -12.36 -3.70
N LYS A 34 9.62 -12.34 -2.36
CA LYS A 34 10.35 -13.32 -1.57
C LYS A 34 9.87 -14.74 -1.88
N ASP A 35 8.56 -14.97 -1.92
CA ASP A 35 7.98 -16.28 -2.26
C ASP A 35 8.39 -16.76 -3.66
N LEU A 36 8.45 -15.87 -4.65
CA LEU A 36 8.95 -16.21 -5.98
C LEU A 36 10.44 -16.61 -5.98
N VAL A 37 11.27 -15.92 -5.19
CA VAL A 37 12.72 -16.17 -5.15
C VAL A 37 13.06 -17.40 -4.30
N ASP A 38 12.37 -17.60 -3.17
CA ASP A 38 12.57 -18.75 -2.27
C ASP A 38 12.02 -20.04 -2.89
N ASP A 39 10.92 -19.96 -3.64
CA ASP A 39 10.31 -21.08 -4.36
C ASP A 39 9.96 -20.68 -5.81
N TYR A 40 10.81 -21.11 -6.74
CA TYR A 40 10.69 -20.82 -8.16
C TYR A 40 9.74 -21.76 -8.91
N SER A 41 8.67 -22.21 -8.24
CA SER A 41 7.56 -22.94 -8.85
C SER A 41 6.38 -22.01 -9.16
N ASN A 42 5.50 -22.40 -10.09
CA ASN A 42 4.31 -21.63 -10.47
C ASN A 42 4.59 -20.15 -10.82
N VAL A 43 5.73 -19.91 -11.49
CA VAL A 43 6.30 -18.57 -11.74
C VAL A 43 5.30 -17.62 -12.41
N GLU A 44 4.54 -18.09 -13.40
CA GLU A 44 3.55 -17.24 -14.09
C GLU A 44 2.50 -16.67 -13.15
N GLU A 45 1.99 -17.51 -12.24
CA GLU A 45 0.99 -17.10 -11.25
C GLU A 45 1.59 -16.14 -10.21
N LYS A 46 2.78 -16.45 -9.70
CA LYS A 46 3.48 -15.57 -8.74
C LYS A 46 3.81 -14.21 -9.35
N VAL A 47 4.26 -14.17 -10.60
CA VAL A 47 4.52 -12.91 -11.34
C VAL A 47 3.22 -12.14 -11.58
N LYS A 48 2.13 -12.83 -11.94
CA LYS A 48 0.82 -12.18 -12.11
C LYS A 48 0.37 -11.51 -10.80
N LYS A 49 0.48 -12.22 -9.67
CA LYS A 49 0.15 -11.68 -8.35
C LYS A 49 0.99 -10.44 -8.00
N ILE A 50 2.30 -10.48 -8.28
CA ILE A 50 3.18 -9.32 -8.05
C ILE A 50 2.72 -8.11 -8.87
N LYS A 51 2.32 -8.29 -10.13
CA LYS A 51 1.78 -7.21 -10.96
C LYS A 51 0.45 -6.65 -10.44
N GLU A 52 -0.42 -7.51 -9.91
CA GLU A 52 -1.68 -7.07 -9.32
C GLU A 52 -1.44 -6.21 -8.05
N ILE A 53 -0.48 -6.58 -7.21
CA ILE A 53 -0.06 -5.80 -6.03
C ILE A 53 0.55 -4.45 -6.45
N GLU A 54 1.33 -4.42 -7.52
CA GLU A 54 1.89 -3.19 -8.07
C GLU A 54 0.81 -2.22 -8.55
N HIS A 55 -0.16 -2.71 -9.35
CA HIS A 55 -1.29 -1.91 -9.82
C HIS A 55 -2.18 -1.39 -8.68
N HIS A 56 -2.37 -2.19 -7.62
CA HIS A 56 -3.08 -1.73 -6.43
C HIS A 56 -2.31 -0.60 -5.72
N GLY A 57 -0.98 -0.70 -5.64
CA GLY A 57 -0.11 0.35 -5.11
C GLY A 57 -0.23 1.67 -5.87
N ASP A 58 -0.23 1.62 -7.21
CA ASP A 58 -0.42 2.80 -8.07
C ASP A 58 -1.78 3.47 -7.84
N SER A 59 -2.82 2.67 -7.59
CA SER A 59 -4.17 3.16 -7.31
C SER A 59 -4.30 3.85 -5.94
N LEU A 60 -3.38 3.60 -5.00
CA LEU A 60 -3.36 4.29 -3.70
C LEU A 60 -2.75 5.68 -3.76
N ILE A 61 -1.91 5.95 -4.76
CA ILE A 61 -1.16 7.21 -4.90
C ILE A 61 -1.88 8.21 -5.82
N HIS A 62 -2.81 7.75 -6.67
CA HIS A 62 -3.69 8.59 -7.50
C HIS A 62 -4.93 9.07 -6.75
#